data_AF-A0A848W6N8-F1
#
_entry.id   AF-A0A848W6N8-F1
#
_cell.length_a   1.000
_cell.length_b   1.000
_cell.length_c   1.000
_cell.angle_alpha   90.00
_cell.angle_beta   90.00
_cell.angle_gamma   90.00
#
_symmetry.space_group_name_H-M   'P 1'
#
loop_
_entity.id
_entity.type
_entity.pdbx_description
1 polymer ?
#
loop_
_entity_poly.entity_id
_entity_poly.type
_entity_poly.pdbx_seq_one_letter_code
_entity_poly.pdbx_strand_id
1 'polypeptide(L)'
;MTSEPLFRSEPYTRTCDAQIVAVNDRGGIILDRTLFYPRGGGQPGDSGVLKLSGGGEITIATTVKGGSEDGDDAIFHVPAEGSPTPIVGDRVTVDLDWQRRHRHMRVHTCLHLLSAVLPYPVTGGQVGDAKGRLDFDIQEAGLDKEAITAELN
;
A
#
# COMPACT_ATOMS: atom_id res chain seq x y z
N MET A 1 -0.50 -0.96 -19.64
CA MET A 1 -1.59 -1.92 -19.30
C MET A 1 -2.03 -1.59 -17.88
N THR A 2 -3.33 -1.51 -17.59
CA THR A 2 -3.82 -1.01 -16.29
C THR A 2 -4.37 -2.14 -15.42
N SER A 3 -3.93 -2.23 -14.17
CA SER A 3 -4.52 -3.10 -13.16
C SER A 3 -5.76 -2.44 -12.57
N GLU A 4 -6.86 -3.19 -12.39
CA GLU A 4 -8.01 -2.71 -11.62
C GLU A 4 -7.65 -2.58 -10.12
N PRO A 5 -7.72 -1.36 -9.54
CA PRO A 5 -7.26 -1.10 -8.18
C PRO A 5 -8.37 -1.34 -7.15
N LEU A 6 -8.67 -2.61 -6.86
CA LEU A 6 -9.75 -3.03 -5.95
C LEU A 6 -9.63 -2.43 -4.54
N PHE A 7 -8.42 -2.09 -4.09
CA PHE A 7 -8.21 -1.43 -2.78
C PHE A 7 -8.94 -0.09 -2.63
N ARG A 8 -9.39 0.54 -3.73
CA ARG A 8 -10.18 1.79 -3.69
C ARG A 8 -11.65 1.54 -3.34
N SER A 9 -12.25 0.48 -3.89
CA SER A 9 -13.67 0.13 -3.70
C SER A 9 -13.88 -0.88 -2.56
N GLU A 10 -12.86 -1.70 -2.27
CA GLU A 10 -12.93 -2.84 -1.36
C GLU A 10 -11.82 -2.82 -0.29
N PRO A 11 -11.73 -1.77 0.56
CA PRO A 11 -10.58 -1.56 1.44
C PRO A 11 -10.39 -2.62 2.53
N TYR A 12 -11.41 -3.44 2.81
CA TYR A 12 -11.38 -4.50 3.82
C TYR A 12 -11.33 -5.92 3.23
N THR A 13 -11.42 -6.06 1.90
CA THR A 13 -11.21 -7.35 1.24
C THR A 13 -9.74 -7.72 1.35
N ARG A 14 -9.45 -8.97 1.72
CA ARG A 14 -8.09 -9.45 2.03
C ARG A 14 -7.52 -10.35 0.95
N THR A 15 -8.41 -11.00 0.20
CA THR A 15 -8.07 -11.95 -0.84
C THR A 15 -8.90 -11.69 -2.09
N CYS A 16 -8.31 -11.82 -3.26
CA CYS A 16 -9.06 -11.82 -4.53
C CYS A 16 -8.37 -12.74 -5.55
N ASP A 17 -9.14 -13.25 -6.50
CA ASP A 17 -8.55 -13.94 -7.66
C ASP A 17 -8.12 -12.91 -8.71
N ALA A 18 -7.00 -13.18 -9.37
CA ALA A 18 -6.40 -12.35 -10.40
C ALA A 18 -5.65 -13.20 -11.43
N GLN A 19 -5.22 -12.57 -12.52
CA GLN A 19 -4.35 -13.16 -13.52
C GLN A 19 -3.07 -12.35 -13.67
N ILE A 20 -1.92 -13.01 -13.80
CA ILE A 20 -0.66 -12.35 -14.16
C ILE A 20 -0.74 -11.95 -15.63
N VAL A 21 -0.78 -10.65 -15.92
CA VAL A 21 -0.92 -10.13 -17.29
C VAL A 21 0.41 -9.75 -17.93
N ALA A 22 1.41 -9.42 -17.10
CA ALA A 22 2.77 -9.12 -17.57
C ALA A 22 3.78 -9.25 -16.43
N VAL A 23 5.04 -9.41 -16.82
CA VAL A 23 6.21 -9.32 -15.93
C VAL A 23 7.23 -8.44 -16.63
N ASN A 24 7.74 -7.40 -15.97
CA ASN A 24 8.75 -6.52 -16.56
C ASN A 24 10.17 -7.11 -16.42
N ASP A 25 11.14 -6.49 -17.08
CA ASP A 25 12.55 -6.94 -17.10
C ASP A 25 13.22 -6.99 -15.71
N ARG A 26 12.62 -6.34 -14.72
CA ARG A 26 13.10 -6.31 -13.33
C ARG A 26 12.37 -7.32 -12.43
N GLY A 27 11.51 -8.18 -13.00
CA GLY A 27 10.72 -9.17 -12.28
C GLY A 27 9.45 -8.61 -11.61
N GLY A 28 9.07 -7.37 -11.89
CA GLY A 28 7.84 -6.75 -11.38
C GLY A 28 6.61 -7.35 -12.05
N ILE A 29 5.71 -7.91 -11.25
CA ILE A 29 4.49 -8.61 -11.69
C ILE A 29 3.34 -7.61 -11.84
N ILE A 30 2.64 -7.65 -12.96
CA ILE A 30 1.40 -6.90 -13.21
C ILE A 30 0.24 -7.89 -13.19
N LEU A 31 -0.82 -7.55 -12.46
CA LEU A 31 -2.07 -8.31 -12.40
C LEU A 31 -3.19 -7.60 -13.16
N ASP A 32 -4.21 -8.32 -13.61
CA ASP A 32 -5.44 -7.72 -14.18
C ASP A 32 -6.19 -6.87 -13.14
N ARG A 33 -6.18 -7.30 -11.87
CA ARG A 33 -6.75 -6.60 -10.72
C ARG A 33 -5.93 -6.84 -9.46
N THR A 34 -5.99 -5.95 -8.48
CA THR A 34 -5.24 -6.14 -7.22
C THR A 34 -5.83 -5.41 -6.01
N LEU A 35 -5.71 -6.06 -4.86
CA LEU A 35 -5.95 -5.47 -3.53
C LEU A 35 -4.70 -4.80 -2.95
N PHE A 36 -3.51 -5.01 -3.52
CA PHE A 36 -2.27 -4.42 -3.02
C PHE A 36 -2.23 -2.91 -3.31
N TYR A 37 -2.11 -2.12 -2.25
CA TYR A 37 -1.88 -0.69 -2.35
C TYR A 37 -0.43 -0.43 -2.77
N PRO A 38 -0.18 0.25 -3.90
CA PRO A 38 1.16 0.64 -4.28
C PRO A 38 1.65 1.78 -3.39
N ARG A 39 2.94 1.75 -3.01
CA ARG A 39 3.58 2.82 -2.23
C ARG A 39 3.22 4.20 -2.78
N GLY A 40 2.75 5.09 -1.90
CA GLY A 40 2.31 6.44 -2.28
C GLY A 40 1.81 7.24 -1.07
N GLY A 41 1.89 8.57 -1.15
CA GLY A 41 1.40 9.47 -0.09
C GLY A 41 2.11 9.27 1.26
N GLY A 42 3.38 8.88 1.25
CA GLY A 42 4.12 8.53 2.47
C GLY A 42 3.79 7.17 3.07
N GLN A 43 2.83 6.42 2.50
CA GLN A 43 2.49 5.06 2.93
C GLN A 43 3.31 3.99 2.18
N PRO A 44 3.93 3.04 2.90
CA PRO A 44 4.61 1.91 2.31
C PRO A 44 3.67 1.07 1.43
N GLY A 45 4.24 0.51 0.37
CA GLY A 45 3.53 -0.45 -0.47
C GLY A 45 3.22 -1.73 0.29
N ASP A 46 2.12 -2.35 -0.09
CA ASP A 46 1.65 -3.57 0.53
C ASP A 46 2.51 -4.79 0.19
N SER A 47 2.46 -5.77 1.10
CA SER A 47 3.13 -7.06 1.04
C SER A 47 2.12 -8.18 1.29
N GLY A 48 2.50 -9.41 0.97
CA GLY A 48 1.60 -10.56 1.03
C GLY A 48 2.11 -11.66 0.12
N VAL A 49 1.21 -12.49 -0.41
CA VAL A 49 1.56 -13.57 -1.32
C VAL A 49 0.60 -13.63 -2.51
N LEU A 50 1.11 -14.14 -3.64
CA LEU A 50 0.29 -14.62 -4.75
C LEU A 50 0.30 -16.15 -4.72
N LYS A 51 -0.83 -16.76 -4.37
CA LYS A 51 -0.98 -18.22 -4.33
C LYS A 51 -1.21 -18.73 -5.74
N LEU A 52 -0.34 -19.62 -6.20
CA LEU A 52 -0.39 -20.18 -7.55
C LEU A 52 -1.40 -21.32 -7.63
N SER A 53 -2.18 -21.41 -8.71
CA SER A 53 -3.19 -22.47 -8.88
C SER A 53 -2.60 -23.89 -8.91
N GLY A 54 -1.34 -24.04 -9.33
CA GLY A 54 -0.60 -25.31 -9.34
C GLY A 54 0.00 -25.71 -7.99
N GLY A 55 -0.22 -24.91 -6.93
CA GLY A 55 0.45 -25.03 -5.65
C GLY A 55 1.70 -24.15 -5.56
N GLY A 56 2.09 -23.81 -4.33
CA GLY A 56 3.15 -22.84 -4.06
C GLY A 56 2.67 -21.39 -4.07
N GLU A 57 3.57 -20.48 -3.76
CA GLU A 57 3.28 -19.06 -3.64
C GLU A 57 4.47 -18.21 -4.05
N ILE A 58 4.17 -17.00 -4.53
CA ILE A 58 5.15 -15.94 -4.78
C ILE A 58 5.00 -14.93 -3.66
N THR A 59 6.01 -14.80 -2.80
CA THR A 59 6.03 -13.78 -1.75
C THR A 59 6.22 -12.41 -2.38
N ILE A 60 5.35 -11.47 -2.04
CA ILE A 60 5.44 -10.08 -2.50
C ILE A 60 6.03 -9.23 -1.38
N ALA A 61 7.25 -8.72 -1.61
CA ALA A 61 7.97 -7.89 -0.65
C ALA A 61 7.38 -6.47 -0.55
N THR A 62 6.99 -5.89 -1.70
CA THR A 62 6.34 -4.58 -1.74
C THR A 62 5.58 -4.39 -3.04
N THR A 63 4.72 -3.37 -3.08
CA THR A 63 3.98 -2.96 -4.28
C THR A 63 4.29 -1.51 -4.59
N VAL A 64 4.56 -1.18 -5.85
CA VAL A 64 4.93 0.18 -6.28
C VAL A 64 4.12 0.59 -7.52
N LYS A 65 3.94 1.89 -7.70
CA LYS A 65 3.41 2.42 -8.97
C LYS A 65 4.44 2.19 -10.08
N GLY A 66 3.95 1.93 -11.29
CA GLY A 66 4.78 1.91 -12.48
C GLY A 66 5.25 3.31 -12.91
N GLY A 67 6.19 3.34 -13.85
CA GLY A 67 6.64 4.57 -14.47
C GLY A 67 5.63 5.08 -15.49
N SER A 68 5.80 6.33 -15.92
CA SER A 68 4.96 6.95 -16.95
C SER A 68 4.94 6.17 -18.27
N GLU A 69 6.01 5.43 -18.58
CA GLU A 69 6.13 4.59 -19.77
C GLU A 69 5.30 3.30 -19.68
N ASP A 70 4.97 2.85 -18.47
CA ASP A 70 4.17 1.63 -18.22
C ASP A 70 2.65 1.91 -18.24
N GLY A 71 2.29 3.20 -18.25
CA GLY A 71 0.96 3.75 -18.02
C GLY A 71 0.81 4.23 -16.57
N ASP A 72 0.19 5.40 -16.39
CA ASP A 72 0.09 6.12 -15.10
C ASP A 72 -0.55 5.30 -13.95
N ASP A 73 -1.32 4.26 -14.30
CA ASP A 73 -2.03 3.37 -13.37
C ASP A 73 -1.43 1.95 -13.29
N ALA A 74 -0.22 1.72 -13.83
CA ALA A 74 0.45 0.44 -13.67
C ALA A 74 0.81 0.20 -12.19
N ILE A 75 0.55 -1.03 -11.72
CA ILE A 75 0.88 -1.45 -10.35
C ILE A 75 1.81 -2.67 -10.44
N PHE A 76 3.03 -2.50 -9.93
CA PHE A 76 4.02 -3.55 -9.89
C PHE A 76 4.08 -4.20 -8.51
N HIS A 77 3.87 -5.51 -8.48
CA HIS A 77 4.11 -6.36 -7.32
C HIS A 77 5.55 -6.85 -7.41
N VAL A 78 6.37 -6.52 -6.41
CA VAL A 78 7.80 -6.86 -6.39
C VAL A 78 7.98 -8.16 -5.61
N PRO A 79 8.36 -9.27 -6.25
CA PRO A 79 8.62 -10.52 -5.56
C PRO A 79 9.77 -10.38 -4.56
N ALA A 80 9.69 -11.10 -3.45
CA ALA A 80 10.81 -11.27 -2.54
C ALA A 80 11.91 -12.12 -3.21
N GLU A 81 13.16 -11.89 -2.81
CA GLU A 81 14.29 -12.69 -3.28
C GLU A 81 14.05 -14.18 -3.02
N GLY A 82 14.37 -15.01 -4.02
CA GLY A 82 14.14 -16.46 -3.96
C GLY A 82 12.70 -16.92 -4.23
N SER A 83 11.76 -16.00 -4.52
CA SER A 83 10.41 -16.38 -4.93
C SER A 83 10.42 -17.09 -6.29
N PRO A 84 9.47 -18.00 -6.56
CA PRO A 84 9.33 -18.65 -7.87
C PRO A 84 9.18 -17.65 -9.02
N THR A 85 9.68 -18.01 -10.20
CA THR A 85 9.52 -17.20 -11.40
C THR A 85 8.04 -17.10 -11.79
N PRO A 86 7.47 -15.89 -11.91
CA PRO A 86 6.09 -15.71 -12.35
C PRO A 86 5.89 -16.10 -13.81
N ILE A 87 4.76 -16.73 -14.12
CA ILE A 87 4.38 -17.10 -15.48
C ILE A 87 3.20 -16.23 -15.92
N VAL A 88 3.36 -15.54 -17.06
CA VAL A 88 2.28 -14.73 -17.63
C VAL A 88 1.13 -15.62 -18.08
N GLY A 89 -0.09 -15.22 -17.74
CA GLY A 89 -1.32 -15.97 -17.99
C GLY A 89 -1.79 -16.82 -16.81
N ASP A 90 -0.94 -17.06 -15.81
CA ASP A 90 -1.32 -17.84 -14.63
C ASP A 90 -2.39 -17.14 -13.79
N ARG A 91 -3.32 -17.94 -13.28
CA ARG A 91 -4.29 -17.51 -12.28
C ARG A 91 -3.68 -17.61 -10.90
N VAL A 92 -3.88 -16.55 -10.11
CA VAL A 92 -3.38 -16.46 -8.75
C VAL A 92 -4.48 -15.99 -7.81
N THR A 93 -4.40 -16.42 -6.55
CA THR A 93 -5.17 -15.79 -5.47
C THR A 93 -4.23 -14.83 -4.74
N VAL A 94 -4.53 -13.54 -4.81
CA VAL A 94 -3.92 -12.50 -3.99
C VAL A 94 -4.31 -12.74 -2.54
N ASP A 95 -3.33 -12.72 -1.63
CA ASP A 95 -3.55 -12.74 -0.18
C ASP A 95 -2.66 -11.69 0.49
N LEU A 96 -3.29 -10.66 1.05
CA LEU A 96 -2.58 -9.55 1.69
C LEU A 96 -1.99 -9.98 3.05
N ASP A 97 -0.86 -9.39 3.42
CA ASP A 97 -0.49 -9.25 4.82
C ASP A 97 -1.49 -8.29 5.51
N TRP A 98 -2.63 -8.85 5.91
CA TRP A 98 -3.74 -8.08 6.44
C TRP A 98 -3.38 -7.35 7.73
N GLN A 99 -2.55 -7.96 8.58
CA GLN A 99 -2.16 -7.32 9.84
C GLN A 99 -1.40 -6.03 9.57
N ARG A 100 -0.42 -6.08 8.65
CA ARG A 100 0.34 -4.90 8.23
C ARG A 100 -0.53 -3.87 7.52
N ARG A 101 -1.37 -4.28 6.55
CA ARG A 101 -2.31 -3.38 5.86
C ARG A 101 -3.22 -2.65 6.85
N HIS A 102 -3.85 -3.39 7.76
CA HIS A 102 -4.79 -2.81 8.70
C HIS A 102 -4.12 -1.84 9.67
N ARG A 103 -2.88 -2.12 10.10
CA ARG A 103 -2.10 -1.17 10.89
C ARG A 103 -1.81 0.12 10.13
N HIS A 104 -1.40 0.03 8.86
CA HIS A 104 -1.24 1.23 8.01
C HIS A 104 -2.54 2.03 7.90
N MET A 105 -3.68 1.39 7.69
CA MET A 105 -4.99 2.06 7.63
C MET A 105 -5.29 2.82 8.92
N ARG A 106 -5.03 2.21 10.09
CA ARG A 106 -5.22 2.85 11.40
C ARG A 106 -4.31 4.07 11.58
N VAL A 107 -3.02 3.93 11.24
CA VAL A 107 -2.06 5.04 11.33
C VAL A 107 -2.47 6.16 10.38
N HIS A 108 -2.79 5.86 9.12
CA HIS A 108 -3.23 6.85 8.13
C HIS A 108 -4.47 7.62 8.61
N THR A 109 -5.47 6.90 9.12
CA THR A 109 -6.69 7.52 9.68
C THR A 109 -6.35 8.41 10.87
N CYS A 110 -5.48 7.96 11.78
CA CYS A 110 -5.01 8.77 12.91
C CYS A 110 -4.30 10.05 12.46
N LEU A 111 -3.48 9.99 11.40
CA LEU A 111 -2.85 11.18 10.84
C LEU A 111 -3.89 12.17 10.28
N HIS A 112 -4.96 11.70 9.64
CA HIS A 112 -6.05 12.59 9.23
C HIS A 112 -6.79 13.24 10.40
N LEU A 113 -7.02 12.50 11.48
CA LEU A 113 -7.60 13.07 12.71
C LEU A 113 -6.67 14.13 13.31
N LEU A 114 -5.35 13.90 13.30
CA LEU A 114 -4.36 14.89 13.73
C LEU A 114 -4.41 16.16 12.87
N SER A 115 -4.59 16.04 11.55
CA SER A 115 -4.82 17.20 10.67
C SER A 115 -6.14 17.93 10.92
N ALA A 116 -7.14 17.29 11.52
CA ALA A 116 -8.39 17.94 11.91
C ALA A 116 -8.23 18.75 13.22
N VAL A 117 -7.46 18.21 14.17
CA VAL A 117 -7.17 18.86 15.47
C VAL A 117 -6.15 19.99 15.33
N LEU A 118 -5.17 19.84 14.42
CA LEU A 118 -4.16 20.86 14.14
C LEU A 118 -4.50 21.61 12.85
N PRO A 119 -5.07 22.84 12.93
CA PRO A 119 -5.52 23.61 11.76
C PRO A 119 -4.35 24.30 11.04
N TYR A 120 -3.25 23.58 10.81
CA TYR A 120 -2.06 24.06 10.14
C TYR A 120 -1.85 23.32 8.82
N PRO A 121 -1.23 23.95 7.81
CA PRO A 121 -0.88 23.26 6.57
C PRO A 121 0.07 22.10 6.83
N VAL A 122 -0.23 20.94 6.24
CA VAL A 122 0.68 19.78 6.25
C VAL A 122 1.78 20.00 5.21
N THR A 123 3.04 19.91 5.62
CA THR A 123 4.23 20.04 4.76
C THR A 123 4.89 18.70 4.45
N GLY A 124 4.56 17.65 5.21
CA GLY A 124 5.12 16.32 5.03
C GLY A 124 4.35 15.26 5.82
N GLY A 125 4.47 14.00 5.41
CA GLY A 125 3.79 12.90 6.07
C GLY A 125 4.42 11.56 5.76
N GLN A 126 4.41 10.66 6.74
CA GLN A 126 4.85 9.29 6.56
C GLN A 126 4.03 8.34 7.42
N VAL A 127 3.52 7.28 6.80
CA VAL A 127 2.85 6.18 7.49
C VAL A 127 3.86 5.04 7.65
N GLY A 128 3.77 4.31 8.75
CA GLY A 128 4.56 3.11 9.01
C GLY A 128 3.71 2.08 9.74
N ASP A 129 4.26 0.88 9.93
CA ASP A 129 3.52 -0.25 10.52
C ASP A 129 3.03 0.04 11.95
N ALA A 130 3.85 0.66 12.79
CA ALA A 130 3.49 0.95 14.19
C ALA A 130 3.44 2.44 14.53
N LYS A 131 3.95 3.31 13.65
CA LYS A 131 4.07 4.75 13.88
C LYS A 131 3.93 5.50 12.58
N GLY A 132 3.42 6.73 12.66
CA GLY A 132 3.41 7.70 11.57
C GLY A 132 3.86 9.06 12.06
N ARG A 133 4.05 9.98 11.12
CA ARG A 133 4.32 11.39 11.42
C ARG A 133 3.62 12.28 10.41
N LEU A 134 3.24 13.47 10.84
CA LEU A 134 2.89 14.60 10.00
C LEU A 134 3.76 15.78 10.40
N ASP A 135 4.21 16.53 9.40
CA ASP A 135 4.92 17.77 9.57
C ASP A 135 3.94 18.91 9.23
N PHE A 136 3.91 19.95 10.06
CA PHE A 136 3.02 21.09 9.90
C PHE A 136 3.82 22.38 9.75
N ASP A 137 3.33 23.31 8.95
CA ASP A 137 3.85 24.68 8.87
C ASP A 137 3.34 25.48 10.08
N ILE A 138 4.19 25.64 11.08
CA ILE A 138 3.87 26.31 12.35
C ILE A 138 4.85 27.46 12.53
N GLN A 139 4.34 28.69 12.49
CA GLN A 139 5.18 29.90 12.57
C GLN A 139 5.75 30.15 13.97
N GLU A 140 5.01 29.78 15.02
CA GLU A 140 5.44 29.58 16.42
C GLU A 140 4.16 29.22 17.19
N ALA A 141 4.09 28.02 17.79
CA ALA A 141 2.92 27.65 18.60
C ALA A 141 3.35 26.91 19.86
N GLY A 142 2.87 27.40 21.01
CA GLY A 142 2.85 26.66 22.27
C GLY A 142 1.82 25.54 22.19
N LEU A 143 2.12 24.51 21.40
CA LEU A 143 1.28 23.33 21.31
C LEU A 143 1.38 22.54 22.61
N ASP A 144 0.22 22.26 23.20
CA ASP A 144 0.08 21.37 24.34
C ASP A 144 -0.19 19.96 23.81
N LYS A 145 0.77 19.06 24.00
CA LYS A 145 0.70 17.68 23.52
C LYS A 145 -0.41 16.91 24.23
N GLU A 146 -0.58 17.14 25.53
CA GLU A 146 -1.59 16.48 26.35
C GLU A 146 -2.99 16.90 25.91
N ALA A 147 -3.22 18.19 25.64
CA ALA A 147 -4.48 18.69 25.11
C ALA A 147 -4.81 18.09 23.72
N ILE A 148 -3.83 18.09 22.80
CA ILE A 148 -4.00 17.48 21.46
C ILE A 148 -4.31 15.99 21.58
N THR A 149 -3.64 15.28 22.48
CA THR A 149 -3.89 13.85 22.70
C THR A 149 -5.29 13.60 23.24
N ALA A 150 -5.79 14.46 24.13
CA ALA A 150 -7.14 14.35 24.68
C ALA A 150 -8.22 14.64 23.63
N GLU A 151 -7.99 15.58 22.71
CA GLU A 151 -8.94 15.89 21.63
C GLU A 151 -8.99 14.78 20.55
N LEU A 152 -7.90 14.04 20.38
CA LEU A 152 -7.80 12.94 19.42
C LEU A 152 -8.51 11.63 19.82
N ASN A 153 -8.77 11.39 21.11
CA ASN A 153 -9.26 10.12 21.65
C ASN A 153 -10.65 10.24 22.28
#